data_AF-A0A845L1B1-F1
#
_entry.id   AF-A0A845L1B1-F1
#
_cell.length_a   1.000
_cell.length_b   1.000
_cell.length_c   1.000
_cell.angle_alpha   90.00
_cell.angle_beta   90.00
_cell.angle_gamma   90.00
#
_symmetry.space_group_name_H-M   'P 1'
#
loop_
_entity.id
_entity.type
_entity.pdbx_description
1 polymer ?
#
loop_
_entity_poly.entity_id
_entity_poly.type
_entity_poly.pdbx_seq_one_letter_code
_entity_poly.pdbx_strand_id
1 'polypeptide(L)'
;MIKADLVSPIELIQGKNLIYVYQTNYDRIVQPVELSPKELLFPPLIVNNAGWTSGFFQTVYSTQINEKDYASDYGFYKSNEKKFVNEEGQPLGYEPKMWDIYALSSHWNVGKLIHKALQNS
;
A
#
# COMPACT_ATOMS: atom_id res chain seq x y z
N MET A 1 6.39 -4.13 0.02
CA MET A 1 5.56 -5.32 0.35
C MET A 1 4.25 -5.23 -0.41
N ILE A 2 3.61 -6.35 -0.74
CA ILE A 2 2.33 -6.40 -1.47
C ILE A 2 1.41 -7.43 -0.78
N LYS A 3 0.15 -7.08 -0.49
CA LYS A 3 -0.95 -8.03 -0.21
C LYS A 3 -1.81 -8.11 -1.47
N ALA A 4 -1.85 -9.28 -2.09
CA ALA A 4 -2.57 -9.49 -3.35
C ALA A 4 -4.01 -9.98 -3.11
N ASP A 5 -4.84 -9.85 -4.13
CA ASP A 5 -6.19 -10.42 -4.20
C ASP A 5 -7.09 -10.03 -3.03
N LEU A 6 -7.22 -8.72 -2.77
CA LEU A 6 -8.08 -8.18 -1.74
C LEU A 6 -9.53 -8.66 -1.91
N VAL A 7 -10.13 -9.07 -0.79
CA VAL A 7 -11.55 -9.45 -0.70
C VAL A 7 -12.31 -8.23 -0.17
N SER A 8 -13.14 -7.62 -1.01
CA SER A 8 -13.89 -6.42 -0.65
C SER A 8 -15.30 -6.47 -1.25
N PRO A 9 -16.32 -5.95 -0.54
CA PRO A 9 -17.69 -5.86 -1.05
C PRO A 9 -17.82 -4.85 -2.21
N ILE A 10 -16.81 -4.00 -2.44
CA ILE A 10 -16.79 -3.04 -3.55
C ILE A 10 -15.97 -3.62 -4.71
N GLU A 11 -16.60 -3.72 -5.89
CA GLU A 11 -16.00 -4.23 -7.13
C GLU A 11 -14.71 -3.50 -7.55
N LEU A 12 -14.64 -2.18 -7.32
CA LEU A 12 -13.45 -1.38 -7.61
C LEU A 12 -12.21 -1.90 -6.87
N ILE A 13 -12.38 -2.46 -5.68
CA ILE A 13 -11.31 -2.92 -4.78
C ILE A 13 -11.16 -4.46 -4.83
N GLN A 14 -12.22 -5.18 -5.17
CA GLN A 14 -12.19 -6.64 -5.29
C GLN A 14 -11.09 -7.08 -6.27
N GLY A 15 -10.26 -8.03 -5.82
CA GLY A 15 -9.14 -8.58 -6.60
C GLY A 15 -8.04 -7.57 -6.92
N LYS A 16 -7.95 -6.47 -6.16
CA LYS A 16 -6.86 -5.50 -6.25
C LYS A 16 -5.77 -5.83 -5.24
N ASN A 17 -4.67 -5.08 -5.29
CA ASN A 17 -3.52 -5.29 -4.44
C ASN A 17 -3.33 -4.10 -3.50
N LEU A 18 -2.89 -4.37 -2.28
CA LEU A 18 -2.39 -3.36 -1.36
C LEU A 18 -0.87 -3.30 -1.46
N ILE A 19 -0.30 -2.11 -1.67
CA ILE A 19 1.15 -1.91 -1.74
C ILE A 19 1.66 -1.08 -0.58
N TYR A 20 2.87 -1.42 -0.15
CA TYR A 20 3.63 -0.75 0.90
C TYR A 20 4.96 -0.31 0.30
N VAL A 21 5.27 0.98 0.42
CA VAL A 21 6.51 1.58 -0.10
C VAL A 21 7.32 2.13 1.06
N TYR A 22 8.54 1.61 1.19
CA TYR A 22 9.45 1.88 2.31
C TYR A 22 10.59 2.80 1.86
N GLN A 23 11.13 3.59 2.78
CA GLN A 23 12.29 4.45 2.59
C GLN A 23 13.58 3.61 2.64
N THR A 24 13.72 2.68 1.71
CA THR A 24 14.91 1.83 1.60
C THR A 24 15.36 1.81 0.15
N ASN A 25 16.61 2.19 -0.08
CA ASN A 25 17.23 2.18 -1.40
C ASN A 25 18.25 1.05 -1.49
N TYR A 26 18.25 0.34 -2.61
CA TYR A 26 19.23 -0.69 -2.91
C TYR A 26 19.84 -0.39 -4.28
N ASP A 27 21.17 -0.38 -4.36
CA ASP A 27 21.89 -0.18 -5.63
C ASP A 27 21.81 -1.38 -6.56
N ARG A 28 21.27 -2.50 -6.08
CA ARG A 28 21.13 -3.78 -6.78
C ARG A 28 19.85 -4.48 -6.36
N ILE A 29 19.36 -5.35 -7.23
CA ILE A 29 18.26 -6.28 -6.94
C ILE A 29 18.75 -7.27 -5.87
N VAL A 30 18.27 -7.10 -4.64
CA VAL A 30 18.57 -7.97 -3.50
C VAL A 30 17.29 -8.33 -2.75
N GLN A 31 17.35 -9.42 -1.98
CA GLN A 31 16.30 -9.71 -1.01
C GLN A 31 16.34 -8.65 0.10
N PRO A 32 15.24 -7.92 0.35
CA PRO A 32 15.20 -6.97 1.46
C PRO A 32 15.28 -7.72 2.78
N VAL A 33 16.14 -7.23 3.69
CA VAL A 33 16.49 -7.93 4.94
C VAL A 33 15.52 -7.59 6.07
N GLU A 34 14.98 -6.37 6.08
CA GLU A 34 14.04 -5.90 7.09
C GLU A 34 13.15 -4.80 6.50
N LEU A 35 11.83 -4.92 6.63
CA LEU A 35 10.86 -3.91 6.23
C LEU A 35 10.16 -3.41 7.48
N SER A 36 10.55 -2.24 7.97
CA SER A 36 9.95 -1.66 9.18
C SER A 36 8.71 -0.83 8.84
N PRO A 37 7.56 -1.06 9.48
CA PRO A 37 6.40 -0.18 9.37
C PRO A 37 6.68 1.31 9.63
N LYS A 38 7.73 1.62 10.42
CA LYS A 38 8.13 3.00 10.73
C LYS A 38 8.81 3.71 9.55
N GLU A 39 9.21 2.96 8.53
CA GLU A 39 9.94 3.47 7.37
C GLU A 39 9.03 3.61 6.14
N LEU A 40 7.71 3.55 6.30
CA LEU A 40 6.81 3.82 5.18
C LEU A 40 6.95 5.27 4.71
N LEU A 41 7.12 5.46 3.39
CA LEU A 41 7.16 6.79 2.78
C LEU A 41 5.80 7.50 2.82
N PHE A 42 4.73 6.72 2.78
CA PHE A 42 3.34 7.19 2.79
C PHE A 42 2.40 6.03 3.20
N PRO A 43 1.14 6.31 3.57
CA PRO A 43 0.16 5.28 3.89
C PRO A 43 0.02 4.23 2.77
N PRO A 44 -0.25 2.95 3.11
CA PRO A 44 -0.44 1.91 2.09
C PRO A 44 -1.51 2.28 1.07
N LEU A 45 -1.32 1.86 -0.19
CA LEU A 45 -2.19 2.22 -1.31
C LEU A 45 -2.82 0.99 -1.94
N ILE A 46 -4.08 1.10 -2.34
CA ILE A 46 -4.75 0.06 -3.14
C ILE A 46 -4.47 0.36 -4.62
N VAL A 47 -3.95 -0.62 -5.36
CA VAL A 47 -3.59 -0.51 -6.77
C VAL A 47 -4.09 -1.71 -7.57
N ASN A 48 -4.24 -1.53 -8.87
CA ASN A 48 -4.48 -2.64 -9.79
C ASN A 48 -3.17 -3.19 -10.36
N ASN A 49 -3.26 -4.17 -11.25
CA ASN A 49 -2.10 -4.79 -11.89
C ASN A 49 -1.42 -3.90 -12.95
N ALA A 50 -1.94 -2.70 -13.25
CA ALA A 50 -1.45 -1.87 -14.35
C ALA A 50 0.03 -1.50 -14.19
N GLY A 51 0.51 -1.30 -12.96
CA GLY A 51 1.92 -1.01 -12.70
C GLY A 51 2.85 -2.14 -13.18
N TRP A 52 2.46 -3.40 -13.00
CA TRP A 52 3.22 -4.55 -13.50
C TRP A 52 3.07 -4.72 -15.01
N THR A 53 1.84 -4.70 -15.52
CA THR A 53 1.59 -4.95 -16.95
C THR A 53 2.17 -3.87 -17.86
N SER A 54 2.33 -2.65 -17.34
CA SER A 54 2.96 -1.54 -18.06
C SER A 54 4.46 -1.41 -17.80
N GLY A 55 5.08 -2.32 -17.03
CA GLY A 55 6.52 -2.35 -16.79
C GLY A 55 7.05 -1.33 -15.79
N PHE A 56 6.18 -0.66 -15.01
CA PHE A 56 6.60 0.27 -13.95
C PHE A 56 7.02 -0.46 -12.68
N PHE A 57 6.42 -1.63 -12.40
CA PHE A 57 6.71 -2.45 -11.24
C PHE A 57 7.31 -3.79 -11.68
N GLN A 58 8.27 -4.28 -10.89
CA GLN A 58 8.86 -5.60 -11.06
C GLN A 58 8.84 -6.34 -9.72
N THR A 59 8.42 -7.61 -9.73
CA THR A 59 8.55 -8.48 -8.57
C THR A 59 10.00 -8.97 -8.49
N VAL A 60 10.73 -8.52 -7.48
CA VAL A 60 12.13 -8.88 -7.24
C VAL A 60 12.26 -10.12 -6.36
N TYR A 61 11.35 -10.28 -5.40
CA TYR A 61 11.36 -11.37 -4.43
C TYR A 61 9.92 -11.67 -3.97
N SER A 62 9.67 -12.93 -3.60
CA SER A 62 8.39 -13.36 -3.04
C SER A 62 8.65 -14.24 -1.82
N THR A 63 8.05 -13.88 -0.70
CA THR A 63 8.07 -14.65 0.55
C THR A 63 6.70 -14.64 1.17
N GLN A 64 6.42 -15.64 2.01
CA GLN A 64 5.27 -15.57 2.90
C GLN A 64 5.46 -14.39 3.86
N ILE A 65 4.40 -13.61 4.02
CA ILE A 65 4.34 -12.46 4.92
C ILE A 65 3.88 -12.96 6.28
N ASN A 66 4.55 -12.51 7.34
CA ASN A 66 4.13 -12.77 8.71
C ASN A 66 3.34 -11.58 9.28
N GLU A 67 2.52 -11.80 10.31
CA GLU A 67 1.71 -10.73 10.94
C GLU A 67 2.53 -9.51 11.40
N LYS A 68 3.82 -9.71 11.72
CA LYS A 68 4.74 -8.65 12.16
C LYS A 68 5.19 -7.70 11.03
N ASP A 69 5.02 -8.11 9.77
CA ASP A 69 5.44 -7.33 8.60
C ASP A 69 4.39 -6.30 8.18
N TYR A 70 3.17 -6.39 8.73
CA TYR A 70 2.11 -5.44 8.47
C TYR A 70 2.31 -4.14 9.23
N ALA A 71 2.05 -3.02 8.57
CA ALA A 71 1.95 -1.76 9.26
C ALA A 71 0.80 -1.82 10.27
N SER A 72 1.10 -1.59 11.54
CA SER A 72 0.19 -1.94 12.62
C SER A 72 -0.94 -0.93 12.85
N ASP A 73 -0.91 0.23 12.20
CA ASP A 73 -1.89 1.31 12.42
C ASP A 73 -2.10 2.15 11.16
N TYR A 74 -2.72 1.54 10.14
CA TYR A 74 -3.19 2.22 8.95
C TYR A 74 -4.68 1.98 8.68
N GLY A 75 -5.26 2.81 7.83
CA GLY A 75 -6.59 2.56 7.28
C GLY A 75 -6.91 3.46 6.11
N PHE A 76 -8.18 3.44 5.71
CA PHE A 76 -8.69 4.21 4.60
C PHE A 76 -9.94 4.99 5.00
N TYR A 77 -9.98 6.27 4.66
CA TYR A 77 -11.16 7.08 4.86
C TYR A 77 -12.17 6.81 3.75
N LYS A 78 -13.35 6.30 4.12
CA LYS A 78 -14.43 5.96 3.21
C LYS A 78 -15.47 7.10 3.21
N SER A 79 -15.25 8.08 2.33
CA SER A 79 -15.97 9.37 2.34
C SER A 79 -17.50 9.27 2.29
N ASN A 80 -18.05 8.30 1.56
CA ASN A 80 -19.51 8.09 1.46
C ASN A 80 -20.12 7.62 2.79
N GLU A 81 -19.35 6.93 3.63
CA GLU A 81 -19.79 6.39 4.92
C GLU A 81 -19.22 7.19 6.11
N LYS A 82 -18.39 8.21 5.84
CA LYS A 82 -17.74 9.08 6.83
C LYS A 82 -17.07 8.32 7.97
N LYS A 83 -16.38 7.23 7.64
CA LYS A 83 -15.69 6.37 8.61
C LYS A 83 -14.39 5.81 8.05
N PHE A 84 -13.52 5.37 8.95
CA PHE A 84 -12.31 4.65 8.60
C PHE A 84 -12.57 3.15 8.47
N VAL A 85 -11.95 2.54 7.45
CA VAL A 85 -12.03 1.12 7.14
C VAL A 85 -10.64 0.54 6.89
N ASN A 86 -10.49 -0.78 7.00
CA ASN A 86 -9.28 -1.48 6.52
C ASN A 86 -9.29 -1.63 4.99
N GLU A 87 -8.27 -2.27 4.42
CA GLU A 87 -8.13 -2.48 2.98
C GLU A 87 -9.24 -3.36 2.35
N GLU A 88 -9.98 -4.10 3.18
CA GLU A 88 -11.12 -4.94 2.78
C GLU A 88 -12.46 -4.21 2.96
N GLY A 89 -12.44 -2.96 3.42
CA GLY A 89 -13.62 -2.13 3.63
C GLY A 89 -14.36 -2.38 4.95
N GLN A 90 -13.77 -3.13 5.88
CA GLN A 90 -14.33 -3.39 7.20
C GLN A 90 -14.07 -2.18 8.13
N PRO A 91 -15.05 -1.73 8.94
CA PRO A 91 -14.87 -0.57 9.83
C PRO A 91 -13.76 -0.77 10.87
N LEU A 92 -12.94 0.26 11.07
CA LEU A 92 -11.92 0.26 12.14
C LEU A 92 -12.48 0.70 13.50
N GLY A 93 -13.43 1.64 13.51
CA GLY A 93 -13.99 2.21 14.74
C GLY A 93 -13.10 3.26 15.43
N TYR A 94 -11.93 3.58 14.86
CA TYR A 94 -11.02 4.63 15.31
C TYR A 94 -10.38 5.35 14.10
N GLU A 95 -9.77 6.50 14.34
CA GLU A 95 -8.93 7.18 13.33
C GLU A 95 -7.50 6.61 13.42
N PRO A 96 -7.01 5.94 12.36
CA PRO A 96 -5.67 5.35 12.35
C PRO A 96 -4.58 6.43 12.22
N LYS A 97 -3.35 6.10 12.62
CA LYS A 97 -2.21 7.04 12.49
C LYS A 97 -1.85 7.39 11.05
N MET A 98 -1.99 6.43 10.16
CA MET A 98 -1.73 6.60 8.73
C MET A 98 -3.01 6.28 7.95
N TRP A 99 -3.43 7.19 7.08
CA TRP A 99 -4.56 6.89 6.21
C TRP A 99 -4.49 7.62 4.89
N ASP A 100 -5.13 7.01 3.90
CA ASP A 100 -5.47 7.63 2.62
C ASP A 100 -6.97 7.44 2.34
N ILE A 101 -7.46 7.91 1.21
CA ILE A 101 -8.83 7.70 0.78
C ILE A 101 -9.05 6.25 0.36
N TYR A 102 -10.21 5.68 0.67
CA TYR A 102 -10.61 4.35 0.22
C TYR A 102 -10.93 4.37 -1.28
N ALA A 103 -9.89 4.25 -2.11
CA ALA A 103 -9.96 4.36 -3.56
C ALA A 103 -8.82 3.59 -4.25
N LEU A 104 -8.99 3.37 -5.56
CA LEU A 104 -7.95 2.80 -6.39
C LEU A 104 -6.93 3.87 -6.82
N SER A 105 -5.66 3.62 -6.53
CA SER A 105 -4.53 4.46 -6.90
C SER A 105 -3.88 3.95 -8.19
N SER A 106 -3.51 4.88 -9.08
CA SER A 106 -2.79 4.56 -10.32
C SER A 106 -1.28 4.51 -10.08
N HIS A 107 -0.55 3.75 -10.91
CA HIS A 107 0.91 3.70 -10.88
C HIS A 107 1.54 5.11 -11.05
N TRP A 108 0.90 5.99 -11.80
CA TRP A 108 1.31 7.40 -11.91
C TRP A 108 1.23 8.14 -10.56
N ASN A 109 0.13 7.95 -9.83
CA ASN A 109 -0.03 8.53 -8.49
C ASN A 109 1.01 7.97 -7.51
N VAL A 110 1.30 6.66 -7.58
CA VAL A 110 2.39 6.05 -6.80
C VAL A 110 3.72 6.73 -7.07
N GLY A 111 4.10 6.91 -8.35
CA GLY A 111 5.33 7.60 -8.73
C GLY A 111 5.38 9.05 -8.23
N LYS A 112 4.26 9.78 -8.31
CA LYS A 112 4.15 11.15 -7.78
C LYS A 112 4.36 11.21 -6.26
N LEU A 113 3.79 10.25 -5.52
CA LEU A 113 3.93 10.17 -4.07
C LEU A 113 5.36 9.85 -3.66
N ILE A 114 6.02 8.92 -4.35
CA ILE A 114 7.45 8.60 -4.14
C ILE A 114 8.30 9.86 -4.36
N HIS A 115 8.12 10.54 -5.50
CA HIS A 115 8.88 11.75 -5.81
C HIS A 115 8.70 12.84 -4.74
N LYS A 116 7.46 13.07 -4.30
CA LYS A 116 7.16 14.03 -3.24
C LYS A 116 7.81 13.63 -1.90
N ALA A 117 7.77 12.35 -1.54
CA ALA A 117 8.33 11.88 -0.28
C ALA A 117 9.86 12.05 -0.24
N LEU A 118 10.55 11.76 -1.34
CA LEU A 118 12.00 11.87 -1.45
C LEU A 118 12.52 13.32 -1.59
N GLN A 119 11.67 14.27 -1.96
CA GLN A 119 12.05 15.70 -2.00
C GLN A 119 11.96 16.38 -0.64
N ASN A 120 11.24 15.79 0.32
CA ASN A 120 11.04 16.35 1.66
C ASN A 120 11.82 15.58 2.75
N SER A 121 12.70 14.66 2.35
CA SER A 121 13.53 13.82 3.22
C SER A 121 14.96 14.34 3.35
#